data_AF-A0A5M6IZT3-F1
#
_entry.id   AF-A0A5M6IZT3-F1
#
_cell.length_a   1.000
_cell.length_b   1.000
_cell.length_c   1.000
_cell.angle_alpha   90.00
_cell.angle_beta   90.00
_cell.angle_gamma   90.00
#
_symmetry.space_group_name_H-M   'P 1'
#
loop_
_entity.id
_entity.type
_entity.pdbx_description
1 polymer ?
#
loop_
_entity_poly.entity_id
_entity_poly.type
_entity_poly.pdbx_seq_one_letter_code
_entity_poly.pdbx_strand_id
1 'polypeptide(L)'
;MDAQAFPTMLTERELLLRLGLACLLGMLLGLDREARGLPAGIRTHGLSALSAASVTLCGLILYAEVRAGGGEADPLRVVQGIAQAIAFIGAGLVFVARGDVHNLTSAANIWLAAAVGIAAGLGLPFLAALTTLFGVFLLVVMRLVEHLIPGSDKAGKE
;
A
#
# COMPACT_ATOMS: atom_id res chain seq x y z
N MET A 1 -11.30 -33.44 -2.94
CA MET A 1 -10.11 -32.80 -2.35
C MET A 1 -10.52 -31.38 -2.13
N ASP A 2 -11.35 -31.20 -1.10
CA ASP A 2 -12.08 -29.97 -0.89
C ASP A 2 -11.08 -28.94 -0.40
N ALA A 3 -10.82 -27.93 -1.25
CA ALA A 3 -10.19 -26.71 -0.82
C ALA A 3 -11.11 -26.14 0.25
N GLN A 4 -10.80 -26.44 1.51
CA GLN A 4 -11.47 -25.89 2.66
C GLN A 4 -11.22 -24.39 2.59
N ALA A 5 -12.15 -23.70 1.94
CA ALA A 5 -12.19 -22.25 1.89
C ALA A 5 -12.22 -21.81 3.35
N PHE A 6 -11.07 -21.33 3.83
CA PHE A 6 -11.00 -20.70 5.14
C PHE A 6 -12.12 -19.68 5.19
N PRO A 7 -12.99 -19.72 6.23
CA PRO A 7 -14.01 -18.71 6.38
C PRO A 7 -13.29 -17.44 6.86
N THR A 8 -12.62 -16.74 5.95
CA THR A 8 -12.30 -15.34 6.18
C THR A 8 -13.63 -14.66 6.41
N MET A 9 -13.86 -14.16 7.63
CA MET A 9 -15.06 -13.35 7.93
C MET A 9 -15.18 -12.13 6.99
N LEU A 10 -14.09 -11.80 6.29
CA LEU A 10 -14.01 -10.81 5.23
C LEU A 10 -14.27 -11.45 3.87
N THR A 11 -15.39 -11.06 3.24
CA THR A 11 -15.70 -11.43 1.85
C THR A 11 -14.75 -10.71 0.87
N GLU A 12 -14.58 -11.26 -0.33
CA GLU A 12 -13.83 -10.61 -1.42
C GLU A 12 -14.33 -9.18 -1.70
N ARG A 13 -15.65 -8.98 -1.63
CA ARG A 13 -16.28 -7.67 -1.73
C ARG A 13 -15.82 -6.71 -0.63
N GLU A 14 -15.71 -7.18 0.61
CA GLU A 14 -15.24 -6.36 1.73
C GLU A 14 -13.77 -5.96 1.56
N LEU A 15 -12.92 -6.88 1.08
CA LEU A 15 -11.53 -6.57 0.75
C LEU A 15 -11.43 -5.49 -0.33
N LEU A 16 -12.24 -5.62 -1.38
CA LEU A 16 -12.32 -4.63 -2.46
C LEU A 16 -12.77 -3.26 -1.97
N LEU A 17 -13.82 -3.20 -1.15
CA LEU A 17 -14.32 -1.93 -0.62
C LEU A 17 -13.33 -1.27 0.32
N ARG A 18 -12.65 -2.03 1.19
CA ARG A 18 -11.66 -1.48 2.12
C ARG A 18 -10.41 -0.97 1.40
N LEU A 19 -9.87 -1.74 0.45
CA LEU A 19 -8.72 -1.31 -0.35
C LEU A 19 -9.08 -0.12 -1.24
N GLY A 20 -10.25 -0.17 -1.90
CA GLY A 20 -10.75 0.93 -2.72
C GLY A 20 -10.97 2.20 -1.92
N LEU A 21 -11.58 2.11 -0.73
CA LEU A 21 -11.77 3.25 0.17
C LEU A 21 -10.43 3.83 0.64
N ALA A 22 -9.49 2.99 1.07
CA ALA A 22 -8.17 3.46 1.49
C ALA A 22 -7.43 4.16 0.33
N CYS A 23 -7.49 3.60 -0.88
CA CYS A 23 -6.93 4.20 -2.08
C CYS A 23 -7.56 5.56 -2.38
N LEU A 24 -8.90 5.65 -2.39
CA LEU A 24 -9.63 6.89 -2.64
C LEU A 24 -9.31 7.98 -1.61
N LEU A 25 -9.39 7.65 -0.32
CA LEU A 25 -9.11 8.61 0.75
C LEU A 25 -7.63 9.05 0.73
N GLY A 26 -6.71 8.13 0.47
CA GLY A 26 -5.29 8.45 0.29
C GLY A 26 -5.07 9.41 -0.87
N MET A 27 -5.70 9.17 -2.03
CA MET A 27 -5.64 10.10 -3.15
C MET A 27 -6.18 11.48 -2.80
N LEU A 28 -7.34 11.55 -2.11
CA LEU A 28 -7.94 12.82 -1.69
C LEU A 28 -7.00 13.65 -0.80
N LEU A 29 -6.27 13.00 0.12
CA LEU A 29 -5.27 13.69 0.95
C LEU A 29 -4.08 14.21 0.14
N GLY A 30 -3.69 13.49 -0.91
CA GLY A 30 -2.61 13.90 -1.80
C GLY A 30 -2.98 15.01 -2.80
N LEU A 31 -4.28 15.27 -3.04
CA LEU A 31 -4.74 16.27 -4.01
C LEU A 31 -4.31 17.70 -3.66
N ASP A 32 -4.50 18.15 -2.41
CA ASP A 32 -4.08 19.51 -1.99
C ASP A 32 -2.58 19.71 -2.21
N ARG A 33 -1.80 18.67 -1.90
CA ARG A 33 -0.34 18.70 -2.01
C ARG A 33 0.11 18.77 -3.46
N GLU A 34 -0.50 17.96 -4.33
CA GLU A 34 -0.22 17.96 -5.76
C GLU A 34 -0.60 19.31 -6.39
N ALA A 35 -1.80 19.83 -6.10
CA ALA A 35 -2.29 21.10 -6.62
C ALA A 35 -1.40 22.31 -6.24
N ARG A 36 -0.69 22.20 -5.10
CA ARG A 36 0.22 23.22 -4.59
C ARG A 36 1.68 22.96 -4.96
N GLY A 37 1.97 21.93 -5.74
CA GLY A 37 3.34 21.56 -6.12
C GLY A 37 4.20 21.12 -4.94
N LEU A 38 3.61 20.65 -3.84
CA LEU A 38 4.35 20.16 -2.68
C LEU A 38 4.90 18.74 -2.92
N PRO A 39 5.94 18.31 -2.18
CA PRO A 39 6.38 16.93 -2.19
C PRO A 39 5.29 15.99 -1.64
N ALA A 40 5.33 14.71 -2.06
CA ALA A 40 4.36 13.67 -1.71
C ALA A 40 2.92 14.05 -2.12
N GLY A 41 2.63 13.89 -3.41
CA GLY A 41 1.32 14.17 -3.99
C GLY A 41 0.34 13.00 -3.93
N ILE A 42 -0.55 12.93 -4.93
CA ILE A 42 -1.64 11.95 -5.02
C ILE A 42 -1.10 10.51 -5.01
N ARG A 43 -0.08 10.23 -5.83
CA ARG A 43 0.53 8.89 -5.92
C ARG A 43 1.09 8.43 -4.59
N THR A 44 1.88 9.28 -3.93
CA THR A 44 2.55 8.93 -2.68
C THR A 44 1.54 8.61 -1.58
N HIS A 45 0.49 9.45 -1.42
CA HIS A 45 -0.53 9.23 -0.39
C HIS A 45 -1.42 8.02 -0.71
N GLY A 46 -1.83 7.85 -1.97
CA GLY A 46 -2.60 6.68 -2.41
C GLY A 46 -1.87 5.37 -2.16
N LEU A 47 -0.59 5.27 -2.56
CA LEU A 47 0.23 4.08 -2.35
C LEU A 47 0.43 3.79 -0.86
N SER A 48 0.70 4.82 -0.06
CA SER A 48 0.90 4.67 1.39
C SER A 48 -0.35 4.17 2.09
N ALA A 49 -1.52 4.74 1.77
CA ALA A 49 -2.81 4.34 2.34
C ALA A 49 -3.19 2.91 1.92
N LEU A 50 -3.02 2.58 0.64
CA LEU A 50 -3.29 1.24 0.10
C LEU A 50 -2.42 0.17 0.79
N SER A 51 -1.13 0.44 0.92
CA SER A 51 -0.17 -0.47 1.55
C SER A 51 -0.50 -0.70 3.02
N ALA A 52 -0.82 0.38 3.76
CA ALA A 52 -1.24 0.28 5.16
C ALA A 52 -2.50 -0.58 5.30
N ALA A 53 -3.53 -0.33 4.48
CA ALA A 53 -4.76 -1.11 4.48
C ALA A 53 -4.50 -2.60 4.18
N SER A 54 -3.68 -2.90 3.17
CA SER A 54 -3.32 -4.28 2.82
C SER A 54 -2.61 -4.99 3.97
N VAL A 55 -1.61 -4.36 4.60
CA VAL A 55 -0.88 -4.96 5.73
C VAL A 55 -1.79 -5.15 6.94
N THR A 56 -2.70 -4.21 7.22
CA THR A 56 -3.71 -4.37 8.28
C THR A 56 -4.63 -5.55 8.00
N LEU A 57 -5.10 -5.71 6.76
CA LEU A 57 -5.95 -6.84 6.37
C LEU A 57 -5.22 -8.19 6.53
N CYS A 58 -3.96 -8.26 6.10
CA CYS A 58 -3.09 -9.42 6.35
C CYS A 58 -3.04 -9.75 7.85
N GLY A 59 -2.81 -8.75 8.69
CA GLY A 59 -2.74 -8.92 10.14
C GLY A 59 -4.05 -9.41 10.76
N LEU A 60 -5.19 -8.86 10.35
CA LEU A 60 -6.51 -9.26 10.84
C LEU A 60 -6.85 -10.71 10.45
N ILE A 61 -6.55 -11.10 9.21
CA ILE A 61 -6.81 -12.46 8.71
C ILE A 61 -5.93 -13.47 9.47
N LEU A 62 -4.63 -13.20 9.56
CA LEU A 62 -3.66 -14.05 10.24
C LEU A 62 -3.97 -14.21 11.73
N TYR A 63 -4.38 -13.13 12.40
CA TYR A 63 -4.81 -13.18 13.80
C TYR A 63 -6.05 -14.08 13.98
N ALA A 64 -7.06 -13.92 13.12
CA ALA A 64 -8.28 -14.73 13.18
C ALA A 64 -7.98 -16.22 12.97
N GLU A 65 -7.10 -16.57 12.03
CA GLU A 65 -6.70 -17.96 11.75
C GLU A 65 -6.00 -18.61 12.94
N VAL A 66 -5.01 -17.94 13.54
CA VAL A 66 -4.29 -18.49 14.69
C VAL A 66 -5.22 -18.69 15.89
N ARG A 67 -6.12 -17.74 16.14
CA ARG A 67 -7.12 -17.88 17.21
C ARG A 67 -8.12 -19.00 16.96
N ALA A 68 -8.56 -19.20 15.71
CA ALA A 68 -9.45 -20.31 15.35
C ALA A 68 -8.79 -21.68 15.55
N GLY A 69 -7.47 -21.77 15.35
CA GLY A 69 -6.68 -22.99 15.63
C GLY A 69 -6.36 -23.23 17.11
N GLY A 70 -6.85 -22.40 18.03
CA GLY A 70 -6.53 -22.49 19.46
C GLY A 70 -5.10 -22.04 19.81
N GLY A 71 -4.41 -21.40 18.88
CA GLY A 71 -3.06 -20.89 19.08
C GLY A 71 -3.03 -19.64 19.96
N GLU A 72 -2.00 -19.54 20.81
CA GLU A 72 -1.67 -18.33 21.58
C GLU A 72 -0.48 -17.57 21.00
N ALA A 73 0.16 -18.10 19.95
CA ALA A 73 1.23 -17.42 19.26
C ALA A 73 0.72 -16.08 18.69
N ASP A 74 1.57 -15.05 18.71
CA ASP A 74 1.28 -13.76 18.09
C ASP A 74 1.98 -13.68 16.71
N PRO A 75 1.33 -14.17 15.65
CA PRO A 75 1.89 -14.13 14.29
C PRO A 75 2.00 -12.70 13.76
N LEU A 76 1.32 -11.74 14.39
CA LEU A 76 1.35 -10.32 14.03
C LEU A 76 2.75 -9.74 14.22
N ARG A 77 3.57 -10.32 15.11
CA ARG A 77 4.97 -9.89 15.33
C ARG A 77 5.83 -10.05 14.07
N VAL A 78 5.60 -11.08 13.27
CA VAL A 78 6.34 -11.28 12.00
C VAL A 78 5.96 -10.19 11.01
N VAL A 79 4.66 -9.92 10.86
CA VAL A 79 4.13 -8.84 10.00
C VAL A 79 4.67 -7.48 10.45
N GLN A 80 4.67 -7.20 11.76
CA GLN A 80 5.24 -5.98 12.35
C GLN A 80 6.74 -5.84 12.08
N GLY A 81 7.50 -6.94 12.22
CA GLY A 81 8.94 -6.92 11.95
C GLY A 81 9.26 -6.62 10.49
N ILE A 82 8.54 -7.25 9.56
CA ILE A 82 8.66 -6.98 8.11
C ILE A 82 8.26 -5.52 7.83
N ALA A 83 7.15 -5.07 8.41
CA ALA A 83 6.67 -3.70 8.27
C ALA A 83 7.73 -2.66 8.70
N GLN A 84 8.36 -2.87 9.85
CA GLN A 84 9.43 -2.01 10.35
C GLN A 84 10.68 -2.05 9.46
N ALA A 85 11.08 -3.24 8.99
CA ALA A 85 12.25 -3.39 8.13
C ALA A 85 12.10 -2.63 6.80
N ILE A 86 10.94 -2.72 6.13
CA ILE A 86 10.73 -1.99 4.88
C ILE A 86 10.55 -0.48 5.12
N ALA A 87 9.95 -0.06 6.24
CA ALA A 87 9.90 1.36 6.60
C ALA A 87 11.32 1.97 6.70
N PHE A 88 12.29 1.21 7.23
CA PHE A 88 13.70 1.62 7.25
C PHE A 88 14.31 1.71 5.84
N ILE A 89 14.06 0.74 4.96
CA ILE A 89 14.51 0.79 3.56
C ILE A 89 13.92 2.01 2.84
N GLY A 90 12.62 2.25 3.00
CA GLY A 90 11.94 3.41 2.41
C GLY A 90 12.49 4.73 2.92
N ALA A 91 12.76 4.85 4.23
CA ALA A 91 13.41 6.03 4.80
C ALA A 91 14.80 6.27 4.22
N GLY A 92 15.58 5.21 3.98
CA GLY A 92 16.90 5.28 3.35
C GLY A 92 16.89 5.78 1.90
N LEU A 93 15.75 5.71 1.20
CA LEU A 93 15.62 6.25 -0.15
C LEU A 93 15.35 7.76 -0.19
N VAL A 94 14.68 8.30 0.84
CA VAL A 94 14.20 9.69 0.86
C VAL A 94 15.32 10.62 1.33
N PHE A 95 15.63 11.63 0.54
CA PHE A 95 16.64 12.63 0.90
C PHE A 95 16.24 14.03 0.41
N VAL A 96 16.89 15.05 1.00
CA VAL A 96 16.70 16.47 0.63
C VAL A 96 17.92 16.97 -0.12
N ALA A 97 17.71 17.54 -1.30
CA ALA A 97 18.77 18.15 -2.10
C ALA A 97 18.28 19.47 -2.70
N ARG A 98 19.07 20.54 -2.55
CA ARG A 98 18.77 21.87 -3.10
C ARG A 98 17.37 22.41 -2.72
N GLY A 99 16.88 22.06 -1.53
CA GLY A 99 15.56 22.47 -1.04
C GLY A 99 14.39 21.59 -1.47
N ASP A 100 14.62 20.59 -2.34
CA ASP A 100 13.62 19.63 -2.80
C ASP A 100 13.76 18.28 -2.09
N VAL A 101 12.63 17.59 -1.86
CA VAL A 101 12.60 16.22 -1.31
C VAL A 101 12.45 15.21 -2.46
N HIS A 102 13.36 14.24 -2.52
CA HIS A 102 13.41 13.23 -3.58
C HIS A 102 12.93 11.85 -3.11
N ASN A 103 12.58 10.98 -4.07
CA ASN A 103 12.25 9.56 -3.87
C ASN A 103 11.07 9.21 -2.95
N LEU A 104 10.20 10.18 -2.63
CA LEU A 104 9.01 9.92 -1.80
C LEU A 104 8.09 8.86 -2.41
N THR A 105 7.81 8.95 -3.71
CA THR A 105 6.96 7.97 -4.41
C THR A 105 7.65 6.62 -4.56
N SER A 106 8.96 6.61 -4.82
CA SER A 106 9.77 5.38 -4.88
C SER A 106 9.75 4.65 -3.54
N ALA A 107 9.92 5.36 -2.43
CA ALA A 107 9.79 4.80 -1.09
C ALA A 107 8.39 4.21 -0.84
N ALA A 108 7.33 4.92 -1.23
CA ALA A 108 5.96 4.42 -1.12
C ALA A 108 5.71 3.18 -2.01
N ASN A 109 6.34 3.10 -3.19
CA ASN A 109 6.22 1.96 -4.08
C ASN A 109 6.94 0.71 -3.52
N ILE A 110 8.09 0.88 -2.88
CA ILE A 110 8.77 -0.23 -2.16
C ILE A 110 7.89 -0.72 -1.00
N TRP A 111 7.22 0.20 -0.29
CA TRP A 111 6.28 -0.17 0.76
C TRP A 111 5.08 -0.97 0.23
N LEU A 112 4.55 -0.59 -0.94
CA LEU A 112 3.52 -1.37 -1.64
C LEU A 112 4.02 -2.77 -2.02
N ALA A 113 5.21 -2.88 -2.60
CA ALA A 113 5.79 -4.16 -2.99
C ALA A 113 5.91 -5.11 -1.79
N ALA A 114 6.30 -4.59 -0.63
CA ALA A 114 6.32 -5.33 0.61
C ALA A 114 4.92 -5.79 1.07
N ALA A 115 3.92 -4.90 1.02
CA ALA A 115 2.55 -5.26 1.37
C ALA A 115 2.01 -6.41 0.49
N VAL A 116 2.30 -6.36 -0.82
CA VAL A 116 1.98 -7.44 -1.77
C VAL A 116 2.73 -8.73 -1.40
N GLY A 117 4.03 -8.64 -1.10
CA GLY A 117 4.84 -9.78 -0.69
C GLY A 117 4.36 -10.45 0.59
N ILE A 118 3.93 -9.67 1.59
CA ILE A 118 3.33 -10.18 2.83
C ILE A 118 2.03 -10.92 2.50
N ALA A 119 1.12 -10.32 1.73
CA ALA A 119 -0.15 -10.96 1.37
C ALA A 119 0.09 -12.27 0.60
N ALA A 120 1.02 -12.29 -0.35
CA ALA A 120 1.38 -13.48 -1.10
C ALA A 120 2.01 -14.56 -0.21
N GLY A 121 2.93 -14.18 0.69
CA GLY A 121 3.60 -15.09 1.62
C GLY A 121 2.66 -15.71 2.65
N LEU A 122 1.58 -15.03 3.01
CA LEU A 122 0.51 -15.55 3.86
C LEU A 122 -0.48 -16.45 3.12
N GLY A 123 -0.31 -16.67 1.81
CA GLY A 123 -1.24 -17.48 1.02
C GLY A 123 -2.58 -16.78 0.73
N LEU A 124 -2.59 -15.44 0.65
CA LEU A 124 -3.76 -14.61 0.35
C LEU A 124 -3.72 -14.07 -1.09
N PRO A 125 -3.89 -14.91 -2.13
CA PRO A 125 -3.67 -14.53 -3.52
C PRO A 125 -4.63 -13.45 -4.00
N PHE A 126 -5.91 -13.50 -3.58
CA PHE A 126 -6.89 -12.49 -3.95
C PHE A 126 -6.53 -11.11 -3.40
N LEU A 127 -6.10 -11.03 -2.13
CA LEU A 127 -5.66 -9.78 -1.51
C LEU A 127 -4.39 -9.25 -2.19
N ALA A 128 -3.40 -10.11 -2.44
CA ALA A 128 -2.17 -9.73 -3.14
C ALA A 128 -2.44 -9.19 -4.55
N ALA A 129 -3.31 -9.86 -5.32
CA ALA A 129 -3.70 -9.44 -6.65
C ALA A 129 -4.44 -8.11 -6.64
N LEU A 130 -5.38 -7.92 -5.70
CA LEU A 130 -6.17 -6.71 -5.60
C LEU A 130 -5.33 -5.50 -5.17
N THR A 131 -4.46 -5.66 -4.17
CA THR A 131 -3.47 -4.64 -3.78
C THR A 131 -2.56 -4.27 -4.94
N THR A 132 -2.08 -5.26 -5.72
CA THR A 132 -1.27 -5.01 -6.91
C THR A 132 -2.04 -4.25 -7.98
N LEU A 133 -3.30 -4.62 -8.24
CA LEU A 133 -4.14 -3.97 -9.24
C LEU A 133 -4.38 -2.49 -8.90
N PHE A 134 -4.75 -2.18 -7.65
CA PHE A 134 -4.90 -0.80 -7.19
C PHE A 134 -3.57 -0.03 -7.23
N GLY A 135 -2.46 -0.69 -6.88
CA GLY A 135 -1.12 -0.09 -6.94
C GLY A 135 -0.69 0.28 -8.36
N VAL A 136 -0.84 -0.65 -9.30
CA VAL A 136 -0.57 -0.40 -10.73
C VAL A 136 -1.51 0.67 -11.27
N PHE A 137 -2.79 0.66 -10.90
CA PHE A 137 -3.73 1.72 -11.25
C PHE A 137 -3.23 3.10 -10.76
N LEU A 138 -2.82 3.21 -9.50
CA LEU A 138 -2.26 4.44 -8.95
C LEU A 138 -1.00 4.91 -9.70
N LEU A 139 -0.11 3.99 -10.08
CA LEU A 139 1.13 4.34 -10.78
C LEU A 139 0.89 4.75 -12.24
N VAL A 140 0.02 4.03 -12.96
CA VAL A 140 -0.22 4.22 -14.40
C VAL A 140 -1.21 5.35 -14.66
N VAL A 141 -2.37 5.34 -14.00
CA VAL A 141 -3.44 6.30 -14.27
C VAL A 141 -3.06 7.69 -13.77
N MET A 142 -2.42 7.80 -12.61
CA MET A 142 -2.00 9.12 -12.13
C MET A 142 -0.88 9.73 -12.99
N ARG A 143 -0.02 8.91 -13.61
CA ARG A 143 0.93 9.43 -14.61
C ARG A 143 0.19 10.09 -15.78
N LEU A 144 -0.96 9.57 -16.20
CA LEU A 144 -1.79 10.18 -17.25
C LEU A 144 -2.52 11.44 -16.75
N VAL A 145 -3.03 11.43 -15.52
CA VAL A 145 -3.74 12.58 -14.92
C VAL A 145 -2.81 13.77 -14.68
N GLU A 146 -1.55 13.54 -14.29
CA GLU A 146 -0.56 14.61 -14.11
C GLU A 146 -0.30 15.41 -15.40
N HIS A 147 -0.37 14.77 -16.57
CA HIS A 147 -0.24 15.47 -17.86
C HIS A 147 -1.44 16.40 -18.16
N LEU A 148 -2.57 16.21 -17.47
CA LEU A 148 -3.78 17.02 -17.62
C LEU A 148 -3.84 18.18 -16.62
N ILE A 149 -2.99 18.20 -15.59
CA ILE A 149 -2.95 19.25 -14.56
C ILE A 149 -1.84 20.25 -14.95
N PRO A 150 -2.19 21.46 -15.44
CA PRO A 150 -1.20 22.47 -15.82
C PRO A 150 -0.40 22.91 -14.59
N GLY A 151 0.92 22.72 -14.60
CA GLY A 151 1.83 23.06 -13.49
C GLY A 151 2.54 21.86 -12.84
N SER A 152 2.25 20.63 -13.25
CA SER A 152 2.93 19.40 -12.75
C SER A 152 4.22 19.05 -13.54
N ASP A 153 4.94 20.04 -14.06
CA ASP A 153 6.27 19.83 -14.67
C ASP A 153 7.32 19.56 -13.57
N LYS A 154 7.26 18.35 -13.00
CA LYS A 154 8.30 17.75 -12.17
C LYS A 154 8.98 16.56 -12.85
N ALA A 155 8.66 16.28 -14.12
CA ALA A 155 9.09 15.10 -14.87
C ALA A 155 10.61 15.00 -15.17
N GLY A 156 11.46 15.80 -14.53
CA GLY A 156 12.91 15.84 -14.79
C GLY A 156 13.83 15.57 -13.60
N LYS A 157 13.32 15.13 -12.43
CA LYS A 157 14.14 14.92 -11.23
C LYS A 157 13.75 13.66 -10.44
N GLU A 158 13.76 12.50 -11.08
CA GLU A 158 13.96 11.22 -10.39
C GLU A 158 15.34 10.67 -10.74
#